data_AF-A0A818WA92-F1
#
_entry.id   AF-A0A818WA92-F1
#
_cell.length_a   1.000
_cell.length_b   1.000
_cell.length_c   1.000
_cell.angle_alpha   90.00
_cell.angle_beta   90.00
_cell.angle_gamma   90.00
#
_symmetry.space_group_name_H-M   'P 1'
#
loop_
_entity.id
_entity.type
_entity.pdbx_description
1 polymer ?
#
loop_
_entity_poly.entity_id
_entity_poly.type
_entity_poly.pdbx_seq_one_letter_code
_entity_poly.pdbx_strand_id
1 'polypeptide(L)'
;MSCDFRGKDLYSVQISGEHCGGKCAQTPGCTHFAWTKYNGGTCWMKTGGASKSDAFATSDPNMVCGVIANKPENKASGTTTRYWDCCKPSCGWPGKVSGSNAHVKSCRRDGYGTWNDGNVRSGCDGGEAFSCNNHIPWAVSNQLAYGFAAATIPGLSEQQRCCACYKLDFTSGPVVGKSMIVQIVNSGSDVSANQFDLQIPGGGVGIFNGCTSQWKSPSEGWGRRYGGVSPRQECYNLPPAIRDGCFFRFDWFKGADNPNMVYSRVQCPKELVKRTGCSRND
;
A
#
# COMPACT_ATOMS: atom_id res chain seq x y z
N MET A 1 15.21 -11.86 27.78
CA MET A 1 14.90 -13.16 27.16
C MET A 1 15.73 -13.29 25.92
N SER A 2 16.34 -14.45 25.73
CA SER A 2 17.07 -14.79 24.52
C SER A 2 16.07 -15.08 23.41
N CYS A 3 16.32 -14.51 22.23
CA CYS A 3 15.33 -14.44 21.18
C CYS A 3 15.96 -14.46 19.79
N ASP A 4 15.14 -14.70 18.79
CA ASP A 4 15.51 -14.71 17.38
C ASP A 4 14.32 -14.35 16.48
N PHE A 5 14.60 -14.08 15.21
CA PHE A 5 13.64 -13.84 14.13
C PHE A 5 13.92 -14.80 12.97
N ARG A 6 12.86 -15.41 12.41
CA ARG A 6 13.03 -16.38 11.31
C ARG A 6 13.32 -15.68 9.98
N GLY A 7 14.44 -16.03 9.34
CA GLY A 7 14.78 -15.61 7.98
C GLY A 7 15.01 -14.10 7.83
N LYS A 8 14.76 -13.60 6.62
CA LYS A 8 14.92 -12.19 6.19
C LYS A 8 16.33 -11.61 6.39
N ASP A 9 17.35 -12.48 6.38
CA ASP A 9 18.75 -12.08 6.49
C ASP A 9 19.19 -11.28 5.27
N LEU A 10 19.61 -10.04 5.49
CA LEU A 10 20.24 -9.19 4.48
C LEU A 10 21.73 -9.46 4.37
N TYR A 11 22.37 -9.53 5.53
CA TYR A 11 23.81 -9.49 5.68
C TYR A 11 24.16 -10.05 7.05
N SER A 12 25.31 -10.71 7.16
CA SER A 12 25.80 -11.24 8.43
C SER A 12 27.24 -10.80 8.65
N VAL A 13 27.59 -10.49 9.89
CA VAL A 13 28.96 -10.12 10.27
C VAL A 13 29.33 -10.75 11.61
N GLN A 14 30.58 -11.18 11.74
CA GLN A 14 31.12 -11.62 13.02
C GLN A 14 31.39 -10.40 13.90
N ILE A 15 30.67 -10.30 15.02
CA ILE A 15 30.76 -9.21 15.99
C ILE A 15 30.14 -9.70 17.31
N SER A 16 30.44 -9.07 18.45
CA SER A 16 29.78 -9.42 19.72
C SER A 16 28.29 -9.00 19.71
N GLY A 17 27.47 -9.73 20.47
CA GLY A 17 26.01 -9.53 20.50
C GLY A 17 25.59 -8.12 20.92
N GLU A 18 26.35 -7.47 21.80
CA GLU A 18 26.09 -6.10 22.28
C GLU A 18 26.19 -5.05 21.17
N HIS A 19 27.05 -5.27 20.17
CA HIS A 19 27.24 -4.35 19.05
C HIS A 19 26.31 -4.65 17.87
N CYS A 20 25.59 -5.78 17.89
CA CYS A 20 24.75 -6.21 16.79
C CYS A 20 23.62 -5.21 16.48
N GLY A 21 23.03 -4.60 17.53
CA GLY A 21 22.02 -3.56 17.37
C GLY A 21 22.56 -2.28 16.72
N GLY A 22 23.71 -1.79 17.17
CA GLY A 22 24.36 -0.62 16.56
C GLY A 22 24.76 -0.86 15.11
N LYS A 23 25.26 -2.06 14.80
CA LYS A 23 25.60 -2.45 13.42
C LYS A 23 24.35 -2.50 12.53
N CYS A 24 23.25 -3.08 13.01
CA CYS A 24 21.99 -3.07 12.27
C CYS A 24 21.46 -1.64 12.07
N ALA A 25 21.55 -0.78 13.07
CA ALA A 25 21.14 0.63 12.92
C ALA A 25 21.92 1.37 11.81
N GLN A 26 23.20 1.05 11.63
CA GLN A 26 24.06 1.63 10.59
C GLN A 26 23.92 0.94 9.22
N THR A 27 23.30 -0.24 9.15
CA THR A 27 23.16 -0.99 7.90
C THR A 27 21.91 -0.54 7.12
N PRO A 28 22.07 -0.01 5.89
CA PRO A 28 20.94 0.29 5.02
C PRO A 28 20.03 -0.94 4.85
N GLY A 29 18.71 -0.75 4.94
CA GLY A 29 17.75 -1.86 4.90
C GLY A 29 17.58 -2.69 6.18
N CYS A 30 18.54 -2.73 7.12
CA CYS A 30 18.38 -3.49 8.37
C CYS A 30 17.32 -2.88 9.31
N THR A 31 16.34 -3.67 9.70
CA THR A 31 15.19 -3.26 10.53
C THR A 31 15.21 -3.94 11.90
N HIS A 32 15.76 -5.14 11.95
CA HIS A 32 15.90 -5.95 13.13
C HIS A 32 17.12 -6.85 12.97
N PHE A 33 17.55 -7.44 14.07
CA PHE A 33 18.73 -8.27 14.09
C PHE A 33 18.53 -9.46 15.02
N ALA A 34 19.33 -10.49 14.79
CA ALA A 34 19.53 -11.58 15.72
C ALA A 34 21.01 -11.93 15.79
N TRP A 35 21.49 -12.27 16.96
CA TRP A 35 22.86 -12.69 17.19
C TRP A 35 22.88 -14.14 17.67
N THR A 36 23.74 -14.95 17.06
CA THR A 36 23.92 -16.38 17.41
C THR A 36 25.39 -16.67 17.68
N LYS A 37 25.68 -17.79 18.36
CA LYS A 37 27.06 -18.30 18.56
C LYS A 37 27.72 -18.86 17.30
N TYR A 38 27.02 -18.81 16.17
CA TYR A 38 27.54 -19.33 14.90
C TYR A 38 28.90 -18.68 14.59
N ASN A 39 29.89 -19.52 14.23
CA ASN A 39 31.28 -19.12 13.98
C ASN A 39 31.88 -18.21 15.08
N GLY A 40 31.65 -18.51 16.34
CA GLY A 40 32.20 -17.72 17.45
C GLY A 40 31.49 -16.39 17.71
N GLY A 41 30.36 -16.13 17.04
CA GLY A 41 29.51 -14.96 17.25
C GLY A 41 29.17 -14.24 15.95
N THR A 42 27.96 -14.47 15.44
CA THR A 42 27.48 -13.88 14.19
C THR A 42 26.24 -13.04 14.44
N CYS A 43 26.29 -11.78 14.02
CA CYS A 43 25.15 -10.87 13.95
C CYS A 43 24.49 -10.97 12.58
N TRP A 44 23.24 -11.39 12.57
CA TRP A 44 22.36 -11.48 11.42
C TRP A 44 21.54 -10.21 11.33
N MET A 45 21.84 -9.37 10.34
CA MET A 45 21.07 -8.17 10.03
C MET A 45 19.91 -8.55 9.13
N LYS A 46 18.70 -8.17 9.52
CA LYS A 46 17.47 -8.61 8.88
C LYS A 46 16.62 -7.45 8.38
N THR A 47 15.83 -7.67 7.34
CA THR A 47 14.96 -6.66 6.71
C THR A 47 13.47 -6.93 6.92
N GLY A 48 12.63 -5.96 6.57
CA GLY A 48 11.17 -6.05 6.62
C GLY A 48 10.55 -5.46 7.89
N GLY A 49 9.22 -5.47 8.01
CA GLY A 49 8.53 -4.87 9.14
C GLY A 49 8.39 -5.80 10.35
N ALA A 50 9.49 -6.18 11.00
CA ALA A 50 9.44 -6.94 12.24
C ALA A 50 9.10 -6.05 13.44
N SER A 51 8.30 -6.59 14.35
CA SER A 51 7.93 -6.03 15.64
C SER A 51 8.46 -6.92 16.77
N LYS A 52 8.44 -6.41 18.01
CA LYS A 52 8.87 -7.21 19.18
C LYS A 52 8.06 -8.52 19.34
N SER A 53 6.80 -8.53 18.90
CA SER A 53 5.94 -9.72 18.95
C SER A 53 6.27 -10.78 17.91
N ASP A 54 7.05 -10.45 16.88
CA ASP A 54 7.49 -11.42 15.87
C ASP A 54 8.72 -12.22 16.31
N ALA A 55 9.34 -11.82 17.42
CA ALA A 55 10.48 -12.53 17.99
C ALA A 55 9.99 -13.79 18.72
N PHE A 56 10.68 -14.91 18.51
CA PHE A 56 10.43 -16.14 19.27
C PHE A 56 11.53 -16.36 20.30
N ALA A 57 11.16 -16.95 21.44
CA ALA A 57 12.10 -17.28 22.50
C ALA A 57 13.00 -18.45 22.06
N THR A 58 14.28 -18.38 22.42
CA THR A 58 15.25 -19.46 22.17
C THR A 58 15.73 -20.08 23.47
N SER A 59 16.21 -21.31 23.41
CA SER A 59 16.78 -22.03 24.56
C SER A 59 18.24 -21.66 24.84
N ASP A 60 18.95 -21.01 23.91
CA ASP A 60 20.32 -20.55 24.14
C ASP A 60 20.30 -19.18 24.84
N PRO A 61 20.76 -19.10 26.11
CA PRO A 61 20.71 -17.87 26.89
C PRO A 61 21.56 -16.73 26.29
N ASN A 62 22.48 -17.03 25.37
CA ASN A 62 23.41 -16.05 24.80
C ASN A 62 22.89 -15.41 23.52
N MET A 63 21.77 -15.90 22.96
CA MET A 63 21.18 -15.27 21.79
C MET A 63 20.55 -13.94 22.13
N VAL A 64 20.81 -12.93 21.31
CA VAL A 64 20.27 -11.58 21.48
C VAL A 64 19.60 -11.17 20.19
N CYS A 65 18.36 -10.69 20.26
CA CYS A 65 17.68 -10.12 19.12
C CYS A 65 17.08 -8.76 19.48
N GLY A 66 16.82 -7.96 18.47
CA GLY A 66 16.21 -6.66 18.67
C GLY A 66 15.64 -6.09 17.38
N VAL A 67 14.61 -5.27 17.53
CA VAL A 67 14.09 -4.39 16.49
C VAL A 67 14.71 -3.02 16.68
N ILE A 68 15.17 -2.40 15.60
CA ILE A 68 15.68 -1.03 15.61
C ILE A 68 14.48 -0.09 15.68
N ALA A 69 13.99 0.13 16.89
CA ALA A 69 13.01 1.18 17.16
C ALA A 69 13.65 2.51 16.76
N ASN A 70 13.04 3.20 15.79
CA ASN A 70 13.55 4.44 15.20
C ASN A 70 14.75 4.26 14.25
N LYS A 71 14.72 3.28 13.35
CA LYS A 71 15.35 3.56 12.05
C LYS A 71 14.69 4.83 11.53
N PRO A 72 15.42 5.85 11.04
CA PRO A 72 14.77 6.97 10.37
C PRO A 72 13.86 6.35 9.31
N GLU A 73 12.54 6.43 9.54
CA GLU A 73 11.60 6.18 8.48
C GLU A 73 12.08 7.09 7.36
N ASN A 74 12.38 6.54 6.19
CA ASN A 74 12.68 7.34 5.01
C ASN A 74 11.39 8.08 4.64
N LYS A 75 11.09 9.10 5.43
CA LYS A 75 9.94 9.98 5.34
C LYS A 75 10.25 10.91 4.18
N ALA A 76 9.36 10.89 3.21
CA ALA A 76 9.41 11.80 2.10
C ALA A 76 8.11 12.61 2.07
N SER A 77 8.22 13.87 1.68
CA SER A 77 7.04 14.68 1.38
C SER A 77 6.44 14.23 0.07
N GLY A 78 5.12 14.23 -0.01
CA GLY A 78 4.38 13.92 -1.21
C GLY A 78 3.05 14.66 -1.28
N THR A 79 2.41 14.54 -2.43
CA THR A 79 1.09 15.09 -2.70
C THR A 79 0.11 13.95 -2.92
N THR A 80 -1.18 14.24 -2.80
CA THR A 80 -2.23 13.27 -3.13
C THR A 80 -3.16 13.82 -4.19
N THR A 81 -3.71 12.91 -4.97
CA THR A 81 -4.91 13.14 -5.77
C THR A 81 -5.95 12.07 -5.44
N ARG A 82 -7.05 12.04 -6.16
CA ARG A 82 -8.12 11.05 -5.99
C ARG A 82 -8.62 10.60 -7.35
N TYR A 83 -8.90 9.31 -7.49
CA TYR A 83 -9.44 8.76 -8.72
C TYR A 83 -10.26 7.48 -8.50
N TRP A 84 -11.10 7.15 -9.47
CA TRP A 84 -11.70 5.84 -9.65
C TRP A 84 -12.13 5.69 -11.10
N ASP A 85 -11.29 5.04 -11.90
CA ASP A 85 -11.47 4.84 -13.35
C ASP A 85 -12.08 3.47 -13.71
N CYS A 86 -12.29 2.63 -12.69
CA CYS A 86 -12.72 1.23 -12.80
C CYS A 86 -11.74 0.29 -13.53
N CYS A 87 -10.60 0.77 -14.00
CA CYS A 87 -9.65 -0.01 -14.78
C CYS A 87 -9.06 -1.16 -13.96
N LYS A 88 -8.62 -2.21 -14.66
CA LYS A 88 -7.74 -3.20 -14.05
C LYS A 88 -6.48 -2.48 -13.53
N PRO A 89 -6.14 -2.60 -12.23
CA PRO A 89 -4.97 -1.96 -11.68
C PRO A 89 -3.68 -2.58 -12.24
N SER A 90 -2.62 -1.78 -12.46
CA SER A 90 -1.38 -2.25 -13.11
C SER A 90 -0.65 -3.34 -12.32
N CYS A 91 -0.71 -3.31 -10.98
CA CYS A 91 -0.15 -4.37 -10.15
C CYS A 91 -0.97 -5.67 -10.20
N GLY A 92 -2.07 -5.70 -10.95
CA GLY A 92 -2.85 -6.90 -11.24
C GLY A 92 -2.32 -7.72 -12.42
N TRP A 93 -1.27 -7.26 -13.11
CA TRP A 93 -0.56 -8.06 -14.11
C TRP A 93 0.52 -8.96 -13.46
N PRO A 94 0.70 -10.21 -13.92
CA PRO A 94 1.80 -11.06 -13.49
C PRO A 94 3.17 -10.42 -13.72
N GLY A 95 4.16 -10.77 -12.89
CA GLY A 95 5.54 -10.26 -13.01
C GLY A 95 5.71 -8.80 -12.56
N LYS A 96 4.68 -8.18 -11.97
CA LYS A 96 4.73 -6.82 -11.44
C LYS A 96 5.11 -6.75 -9.96
N VAL A 97 5.40 -7.86 -9.29
CA VAL A 97 5.91 -7.87 -7.91
C VAL A 97 7.27 -8.55 -7.90
N SER A 98 8.31 -7.83 -7.45
CA SER A 98 9.67 -8.37 -7.42
C SER A 98 9.76 -9.66 -6.60
N GLY A 99 10.33 -10.71 -7.18
CA GLY A 99 10.55 -12.00 -6.50
C GLY A 99 9.27 -12.79 -6.20
N SER A 100 8.12 -12.46 -6.81
CA SER A 100 6.85 -13.16 -6.57
C SER A 100 5.92 -13.11 -7.79
N ASN A 101 5.11 -14.16 -7.98
CA ASN A 101 4.00 -14.16 -8.95
C ASN A 101 2.70 -13.57 -8.37
N ALA A 102 2.76 -13.03 -7.14
CA ALA A 102 1.65 -12.30 -6.54
C ALA A 102 1.26 -11.09 -7.42
N HIS A 103 -0.04 -10.87 -7.51
CA HIS A 103 -0.63 -9.76 -8.24
C HIS A 103 -1.93 -9.36 -7.55
N VAL A 104 -2.31 -8.09 -7.70
CA VAL A 104 -3.60 -7.59 -7.24
C VAL A 104 -4.71 -8.28 -8.01
N LYS A 105 -5.68 -8.88 -7.32
CA LYS A 105 -6.83 -9.49 -7.97
C LYS A 105 -7.66 -8.44 -8.68
N SER A 106 -7.99 -8.70 -9.94
CA SER A 106 -8.98 -7.94 -10.69
C SER A 106 -10.31 -8.67 -10.66
N CYS A 107 -11.39 -7.92 -10.84
CA CYS A 107 -12.74 -8.44 -10.77
C CYS A 107 -13.42 -8.43 -12.14
N ARG A 108 -14.42 -9.29 -12.28
CA ARG A 108 -15.42 -9.26 -13.33
C ARG A 108 -16.26 -7.99 -13.23
N ARG A 109 -17.16 -7.80 -14.19
CA ARG A 109 -18.03 -6.61 -14.27
C ARG A 109 -18.83 -6.35 -12.98
N ASP A 110 -19.24 -7.40 -12.28
CA ASP A 110 -19.95 -7.31 -10.98
C ASP A 110 -19.11 -6.65 -9.87
N GLY A 111 -17.78 -6.60 -10.03
CA GLY A 111 -16.82 -6.08 -9.07
C GLY A 111 -16.56 -6.99 -7.87
N TYR A 112 -17.03 -8.25 -7.89
CA TYR A 112 -16.84 -9.23 -6.82
C TYR A 112 -16.21 -10.54 -7.31
N GLY A 113 -16.64 -11.06 -8.46
CA GLY A 113 -16.08 -12.28 -9.02
C GLY A 113 -14.64 -12.05 -9.47
N THR A 114 -13.66 -12.65 -8.80
CA THR A 114 -12.24 -12.42 -9.12
C THR A 114 -11.76 -13.26 -10.29
N TRP A 115 -10.85 -12.71 -11.09
CA TRP A 115 -10.07 -13.48 -12.06
C TRP A 115 -8.88 -14.18 -11.39
N ASN A 116 -8.72 -15.48 -11.65
CA ASN A 116 -7.53 -16.22 -11.24
C ASN A 116 -6.36 -15.96 -12.18
N ASP A 117 -6.64 -15.86 -13.48
CA ASP A 117 -5.65 -15.49 -14.49
C ASP A 117 -5.40 -13.98 -14.46
N GLY A 118 -4.17 -13.61 -14.10
CA GLY A 118 -3.72 -12.23 -14.09
C GLY A 118 -3.56 -11.63 -15.49
N ASN A 119 -3.66 -12.40 -16.57
CA ASN A 119 -3.50 -11.90 -17.95
C ASN A 119 -4.82 -11.43 -18.59
N VAL A 120 -5.96 -11.55 -17.89
CA VAL A 120 -7.24 -11.06 -18.41
C VAL A 120 -7.15 -9.57 -18.71
N ARG A 121 -7.55 -9.19 -19.93
CA ARG A 121 -7.43 -7.83 -20.44
C ARG A 121 -8.28 -6.84 -19.64
N SER A 122 -7.74 -5.63 -19.43
CA SER A 122 -8.43 -4.54 -18.72
C SER A 122 -9.69 -4.12 -19.45
N GLY A 123 -10.77 -3.83 -18.71
CA GLY A 123 -11.99 -3.24 -19.24
C GLY A 123 -11.80 -1.84 -19.83
N CYS A 124 -10.71 -1.15 -19.48
CA CYS A 124 -10.30 0.11 -20.10
C CYS A 124 -9.64 -0.08 -21.47
N ASP A 125 -9.22 -1.30 -21.79
CA ASP A 125 -8.67 -1.68 -23.09
C ASP A 125 -9.62 -2.60 -23.86
N GLY A 126 -10.93 -2.59 -23.54
CA GLY A 126 -11.94 -3.44 -24.19
C GLY A 126 -12.00 -4.89 -23.68
N GLY A 127 -11.38 -5.19 -22.54
CA GLY A 127 -11.45 -6.49 -21.86
C GLY A 127 -12.53 -6.60 -20.78
N GLU A 128 -12.34 -7.51 -19.84
CA GLU A 128 -13.34 -7.91 -18.83
C GLU A 128 -12.85 -7.82 -17.38
N ALA A 129 -11.62 -7.36 -17.17
CA ALA A 129 -11.04 -7.17 -15.83
C ALA A 129 -11.16 -5.71 -15.38
N PHE A 130 -11.67 -5.50 -14.18
CA PHE A 130 -11.91 -4.20 -13.54
C PHE A 130 -11.29 -4.14 -12.14
N SER A 131 -11.21 -2.96 -11.55
CA SER A 131 -10.93 -2.82 -10.11
C SER A 131 -12.06 -3.47 -9.30
N CYS A 132 -11.71 -4.10 -8.18
CA CYS A 132 -12.69 -4.79 -7.33
C CYS A 132 -13.41 -3.80 -6.40
N ASN A 133 -14.70 -4.05 -6.11
CA ASN A 133 -15.52 -3.18 -5.26
C ASN A 133 -15.00 -3.07 -3.82
N ASN A 134 -14.20 -4.05 -3.37
CA ASN A 134 -13.56 -4.01 -2.06
C ASN A 134 -12.21 -3.27 -2.06
N HIS A 135 -11.76 -2.71 -3.20
CA HIS A 135 -10.58 -1.84 -3.31
C HIS A 135 -10.92 -0.36 -3.03
N ILE A 136 -11.97 -0.14 -2.23
CA ILE A 136 -12.39 1.16 -1.73
C ILE A 136 -11.75 1.47 -0.37
N PRO A 137 -11.60 2.76 0.00
CA PRO A 137 -11.03 3.16 1.27
C PRO A 137 -12.05 3.03 2.41
N TRP A 138 -11.58 2.93 3.65
CA TRP A 138 -12.43 2.89 4.83
C TRP A 138 -11.74 3.46 6.07
N ALA A 139 -12.54 4.01 6.99
CA ALA A 139 -12.06 4.45 8.29
C ALA A 139 -11.87 3.24 9.22
N VAL A 140 -10.70 3.16 9.87
CA VAL A 140 -10.41 2.21 10.95
C VAL A 140 -10.74 2.86 12.31
N SER A 141 -10.46 4.16 12.42
CA SER A 141 -10.83 5.00 13.56
C SER A 141 -11.00 6.45 13.09
N ASN A 142 -11.26 7.38 14.01
CA ASN A 142 -11.28 8.81 13.67
C ASN A 142 -9.91 9.35 13.23
N GLN A 143 -8.81 8.65 13.50
CA GLN A 143 -7.45 9.10 13.17
C GLN A 143 -6.75 8.24 12.11
N LEU A 144 -7.27 7.03 11.85
CA LEU A 144 -6.65 6.09 10.91
C LEU A 144 -7.66 5.61 9.87
N ALA A 145 -7.25 5.62 8.61
CA ALA A 145 -7.95 4.98 7.50
C ALA A 145 -7.05 4.01 6.74
N TYR A 146 -7.65 3.04 6.06
CA TYR A 146 -6.97 2.16 5.12
C TYR A 146 -7.53 2.37 3.71
N GLY A 147 -6.72 2.10 2.69
CA GLY A 147 -7.18 2.12 1.30
C GLY A 147 -6.09 1.74 0.31
N PHE A 148 -6.25 2.21 -0.92
CA PHE A 148 -5.43 1.82 -2.05
C PHE A 148 -5.04 3.04 -2.85
N ALA A 149 -3.91 2.98 -3.55
CA ALA A 149 -3.44 4.09 -4.35
C ALA A 149 -2.70 3.64 -5.61
N ALA A 150 -2.69 4.52 -6.61
CA ALA A 150 -1.64 4.54 -7.61
C ALA A 150 -0.48 5.41 -7.10
N ALA A 151 0.77 5.04 -7.34
CA ALA A 151 1.89 5.89 -6.90
C ALA A 151 3.13 5.78 -7.78
N THR A 152 3.84 6.91 -7.90
CA THR A 152 5.20 6.99 -8.46
C THR A 152 6.15 7.53 -7.40
N ILE A 153 7.07 6.67 -6.97
CA ILE A 153 8.09 6.97 -5.95
C ILE A 153 9.46 6.96 -6.64
N PRO A 154 10.21 8.07 -6.64
CA PRO A 154 11.54 8.18 -7.23
C PRO A 154 12.49 7.08 -6.76
N GLY A 155 13.30 6.59 -7.68
CA GLY A 155 14.28 5.53 -7.40
C GLY A 155 13.72 4.12 -7.24
N LEU A 156 12.39 3.95 -7.31
CA LEU A 156 11.76 2.62 -7.29
C LEU A 156 11.10 2.31 -8.63
N SER A 157 11.26 1.08 -9.11
CA SER A 157 10.49 0.55 -10.24
C SER A 157 9.07 0.16 -9.83
N GLU A 158 8.17 -0.04 -10.79
CA GLU A 158 6.85 -0.60 -10.52
C GLU A 158 6.93 -1.94 -9.76
N GLN A 159 7.86 -2.83 -10.13
CA GLN A 159 8.07 -4.11 -9.45
C GLN A 159 8.45 -3.97 -7.98
N GLN A 160 9.11 -2.88 -7.61
CA GLN A 160 9.50 -2.59 -6.23
C GLN A 160 8.38 -1.91 -5.43
N ARG A 161 7.45 -1.23 -6.09
CA ARG A 161 6.34 -0.50 -5.42
C ARG A 161 5.06 -1.32 -5.34
N CYS A 162 4.77 -2.13 -6.35
CA CYS A 162 3.52 -2.89 -6.42
C CYS A 162 3.33 -3.77 -5.18
N CYS A 163 2.13 -3.67 -4.62
CA CYS A 163 1.66 -4.33 -3.41
C CYS A 163 2.38 -3.92 -2.11
N ALA A 164 3.30 -2.94 -2.16
CA ALA A 164 3.88 -2.37 -0.95
C ALA A 164 2.88 -1.44 -0.26
N CYS A 165 3.03 -1.26 1.04
CA CYS A 165 2.19 -0.34 1.80
C CYS A 165 2.97 0.86 2.32
N TYR A 166 2.28 2.00 2.36
CA TYR A 166 2.82 3.25 2.85
C TYR A 166 1.84 3.87 3.82
N LYS A 167 2.36 4.40 4.93
CA LYS A 167 1.61 5.26 5.83
C LYS A 167 1.76 6.69 5.34
N LEU A 168 0.64 7.36 5.12
CA LEU A 168 0.54 8.76 4.72
C LEU A 168 0.08 9.55 5.93
N ASP A 169 0.89 10.48 6.41
CA ASP A 169 0.55 11.42 7.45
C ASP A 169 0.21 12.76 6.80
N PHE A 170 -1.07 13.15 6.82
CA PHE A 170 -1.53 14.34 6.12
C PHE A 170 -1.04 15.61 6.82
N THR A 171 -0.52 16.54 6.01
CA THR A 171 0.11 17.80 6.47
C THR A 171 -0.60 19.04 5.95
N SER A 172 -1.63 18.90 5.11
CA SER A 172 -2.49 20.03 4.71
C SER A 172 -3.97 19.61 4.56
N GLY A 173 -4.84 20.61 4.44
CA GLY A 173 -6.28 20.42 4.30
C GLY A 173 -6.99 20.00 5.61
N PRO A 174 -8.29 19.66 5.55
CA PRO A 174 -9.11 19.38 6.74
C PRO A 174 -8.78 18.03 7.42
N VAL A 175 -7.78 17.31 6.91
CA VAL A 175 -7.34 15.99 7.40
C VAL A 175 -5.97 16.03 8.06
N VAL A 176 -5.39 17.21 8.28
CA VAL A 176 -4.10 17.37 8.99
C VAL A 176 -4.10 16.58 10.30
N GLY A 177 -3.02 15.84 10.54
CA GLY A 177 -2.83 15.02 11.74
C GLY A 177 -3.50 13.64 11.69
N LYS A 178 -4.34 13.36 10.69
CA LYS A 178 -4.83 12.00 10.42
C LYS A 178 -3.79 11.22 9.62
N SER A 179 -3.85 9.90 9.73
CA SER A 179 -3.02 8.98 8.94
C SER A 179 -3.88 8.06 8.07
N MET A 180 -3.37 7.71 6.89
CA MET A 180 -3.93 6.68 6.03
C MET A 180 -2.86 5.68 5.63
N ILE A 181 -3.11 4.37 5.80
CA ILE A 181 -2.24 3.33 5.25
C ILE A 181 -2.81 2.87 3.92
N VAL A 182 -2.01 3.00 2.86
CA VAL A 182 -2.41 2.61 1.50
C VAL A 182 -1.56 1.47 0.99
N GLN A 183 -2.18 0.52 0.30
CA GLN A 183 -1.46 -0.43 -0.55
C GLN A 183 -1.37 0.12 -1.98
N ILE A 184 -0.16 0.08 -2.56
CA ILE A 184 0.04 0.46 -3.95
C ILE A 184 -0.46 -0.66 -4.86
N VAL A 185 -1.50 -0.37 -5.62
CA VAL A 185 -2.12 -1.33 -6.55
C VAL A 185 -1.93 -0.92 -8.01
N ASN A 186 -1.52 0.33 -8.27
CA ASN A 186 -1.38 0.84 -9.63
C ASN A 186 -0.13 1.74 -9.74
N SER A 187 0.37 1.91 -10.95
CA SER A 187 1.30 2.98 -11.31
C SER A 187 0.55 3.92 -12.25
N GLY A 188 0.32 5.17 -11.83
CA GLY A 188 -0.27 6.15 -12.74
C GLY A 188 0.75 6.58 -13.80
N SER A 189 0.30 6.85 -15.02
CA SER A 189 1.14 7.46 -16.08
C SER A 189 1.39 8.95 -15.84
N ASP A 190 0.49 9.61 -15.10
CA ASP A 190 0.49 11.08 -14.92
C ASP A 190 0.79 11.51 -13.48
N VAL A 191 1.23 10.56 -12.64
CA VAL A 191 1.63 10.88 -11.28
C VAL A 191 3.04 11.45 -11.28
N SER A 192 3.16 12.69 -10.81
CA SER A 192 4.44 13.34 -10.55
C SER A 192 5.24 12.61 -9.47
N ALA A 193 6.52 12.94 -9.34
CA ALA A 193 7.37 12.37 -8.29
C ALA A 193 6.74 12.56 -6.90
N ASN A 194 6.66 11.48 -6.11
CA ASN A 194 6.06 11.45 -4.77
C ASN A 194 4.55 11.70 -4.71
N GLN A 195 3.82 11.49 -5.82
CA GLN A 195 2.37 11.62 -5.85
C GLN A 195 1.68 10.27 -5.62
N PHE A 196 0.67 10.29 -4.74
CA PHE A 196 -0.21 9.15 -4.45
C PHE A 196 -1.64 9.48 -4.89
N ASP A 197 -2.12 8.82 -5.93
CA ASP A 197 -3.49 8.96 -6.40
C ASP A 197 -4.38 7.97 -5.65
N LEU A 198 -5.19 8.48 -4.72
CA LEU A 198 -5.99 7.65 -3.82
C LEU A 198 -7.19 7.06 -4.57
N GLN A 199 -7.38 5.74 -4.49
CA GLN A 199 -8.58 5.10 -5.04
C GLN A 199 -9.78 5.46 -4.18
N ILE A 200 -10.61 6.37 -4.68
CA ILE A 200 -11.81 6.87 -4.01
C ILE A 200 -12.93 6.91 -5.05
N PRO A 201 -13.94 6.02 -4.99
CA PRO A 201 -15.11 6.07 -5.87
C PRO A 201 -15.71 7.47 -5.94
N GLY A 202 -15.92 7.97 -7.16
CA GLY A 202 -16.39 9.33 -7.38
C GLY A 202 -15.31 10.40 -7.24
N GLY A 203 -14.03 10.02 -7.19
CA GLY A 203 -12.87 10.93 -7.23
C GLY A 203 -12.54 11.47 -8.63
N GLY A 204 -13.21 10.95 -9.67
CA GLY A 204 -12.95 11.28 -11.08
C GLY A 204 -12.28 10.11 -11.79
N VAL A 205 -12.61 9.93 -13.06
CA VAL A 205 -12.07 8.81 -13.88
C VAL A 205 -10.70 9.16 -14.47
N GLY A 206 -10.40 10.45 -14.65
CA GLY A 206 -9.12 10.90 -15.20
C GLY A 206 -8.98 10.58 -16.68
N ILE A 207 -7.79 10.13 -17.11
CA ILE A 207 -7.51 9.82 -18.52
C ILE A 207 -8.40 8.69 -19.03
N PHE A 208 -8.47 7.58 -18.30
CA PHE A 208 -9.22 6.40 -18.68
C PHE A 208 -10.63 6.40 -18.08
N ASN A 209 -11.57 5.67 -18.68
CA ASN A 209 -12.91 5.52 -18.12
C ASN A 209 -13.48 4.13 -18.42
N GLY A 210 -13.05 3.14 -17.64
CA GLY A 210 -13.64 1.81 -17.62
C GLY A 210 -15.01 1.77 -16.94
N CYS A 211 -15.39 2.81 -16.21
CA CYS A 211 -16.66 2.86 -15.49
C CYS A 211 -17.86 2.93 -16.43
N THR A 212 -17.70 3.50 -17.63
CA THR A 212 -18.73 3.46 -18.68
C THR A 212 -19.06 2.03 -19.09
N SER A 213 -18.04 1.19 -19.28
CA SER A 213 -18.25 -0.20 -19.64
C SER A 213 -18.75 -0.98 -18.42
N GLN A 214 -18.13 -0.83 -17.25
CA GLN A 214 -18.48 -1.60 -16.04
C GLN A 214 -19.88 -1.28 -15.51
N TRP A 215 -20.15 0.01 -15.27
CA TRP A 215 -21.28 0.49 -14.48
C TRP A 215 -22.22 1.40 -15.26
N LYS A 216 -22.00 1.57 -16.59
CA LYS A 216 -22.78 2.50 -17.42
C LYS A 216 -22.74 3.94 -16.88
N SER A 217 -21.60 4.34 -16.31
CA SER A 217 -21.40 5.74 -15.90
C SER A 217 -21.46 6.68 -17.12
N PRO A 218 -21.68 7.98 -16.92
CA PRO A 218 -21.48 8.98 -17.97
C PRO A 218 -20.05 8.94 -18.56
N SER A 219 -19.87 9.54 -19.74
CA SER A 219 -18.58 9.61 -20.45
C SER A 219 -17.48 10.32 -19.66
N GLU A 220 -17.86 11.28 -18.81
CA GLU A 220 -16.96 12.00 -17.90
C GLU A 220 -16.83 11.32 -16.51
N GLY A 221 -17.44 10.14 -16.32
CA GLY A 221 -17.59 9.51 -15.02
C GLY A 221 -18.69 10.14 -14.18
N TRP A 222 -18.67 9.91 -12.86
CA TRP A 222 -19.59 10.57 -11.94
C TRP A 222 -19.03 11.93 -11.51
N GLY A 223 -19.72 13.01 -11.87
CA GLY A 223 -19.27 14.38 -11.64
C GLY A 223 -18.27 14.83 -12.71
N ARG A 224 -17.22 15.53 -12.30
CA ARG A 224 -16.16 16.01 -13.19
C ARG A 224 -15.18 14.89 -13.55
N ARG A 225 -14.67 14.88 -14.78
CA ARG A 225 -13.64 13.92 -15.21
C ARG A 225 -12.45 13.84 -14.26
N TYR A 226 -11.97 14.99 -13.82
CA TYR A 226 -10.95 15.13 -12.79
C TYR A 226 -11.58 15.75 -11.54
N GLY A 227 -11.44 15.08 -10.40
CA GLY A 227 -12.01 15.50 -9.11
C GLY A 227 -13.41 14.93 -8.81
N GLY A 228 -14.11 14.39 -9.82
CA GLY A 228 -15.33 13.62 -9.67
C GLY A 228 -16.51 14.39 -9.09
N VAL A 229 -17.28 13.73 -8.23
CA VAL A 229 -18.45 14.32 -7.59
C VAL A 229 -18.07 15.51 -6.70
N SER A 230 -18.98 16.47 -6.51
CA SER A 230 -18.69 17.70 -5.75
C SER A 230 -19.29 17.69 -4.33
N PRO A 231 -20.62 17.64 -4.11
CA PRO A 231 -21.22 17.39 -2.81
C PRO A 231 -21.37 15.89 -2.50
N ARG A 232 -21.39 15.54 -1.21
CA ARG A 232 -21.65 14.17 -0.71
C ARG A 232 -22.92 13.54 -1.30
N GLN A 233 -23.95 14.34 -1.57
CA GLN A 233 -25.22 13.85 -2.12
C GLN A 233 -25.07 13.22 -3.50
N GLU A 234 -24.10 13.65 -4.31
CA GLU A 234 -23.84 13.04 -5.61
C GLU A 234 -23.29 11.61 -5.49
N CYS A 235 -22.86 11.16 -4.30
CA CYS A 235 -22.53 9.75 -4.07
C CYS A 235 -23.71 8.81 -4.33
N TYR A 236 -24.96 9.29 -4.24
CA TYR A 236 -26.13 8.47 -4.57
C TYR A 236 -26.24 8.15 -6.08
N ASN A 237 -25.53 8.89 -6.93
CA ASN A 237 -25.43 8.59 -8.36
C ASN A 237 -24.48 7.41 -8.66
N LEU A 238 -23.68 6.99 -7.67
CA LEU A 238 -22.79 5.85 -7.80
C LEU A 238 -23.53 4.53 -7.49
N PRO A 239 -23.08 3.41 -8.09
CA PRO A 239 -23.56 2.07 -7.75
C PRO A 239 -23.44 1.80 -6.25
N PRO A 240 -24.44 1.16 -5.62
CA PRO A 240 -24.40 0.84 -4.19
C PRO A 240 -23.11 0.11 -3.77
N ALA A 241 -22.58 -0.75 -4.64
CA ALA A 241 -21.40 -1.58 -4.37
C ALA A 241 -20.11 -0.79 -4.08
N ILE A 242 -20.00 0.46 -4.54
CA ILE A 242 -18.81 1.32 -4.34
C ILE A 242 -19.15 2.64 -3.62
N ARG A 243 -20.42 2.82 -3.23
CA ARG A 243 -20.93 4.07 -2.67
C ARG A 243 -20.27 4.44 -1.34
N ASP A 244 -19.95 3.44 -0.51
CA ASP A 244 -19.31 3.68 0.79
C ASP A 244 -17.93 4.31 0.63
N GLY A 245 -17.20 3.97 -0.44
CA GLY A 245 -15.93 4.63 -0.78
C GLY A 245 -16.11 6.10 -1.16
N CYS A 246 -17.24 6.44 -1.80
CA CYS A 246 -17.59 7.84 -2.07
C CYS A 246 -17.97 8.58 -0.79
N PHE A 247 -18.76 7.97 0.10
CA PHE A 247 -19.08 8.59 1.39
C PHE A 247 -17.83 8.81 2.26
N PHE A 248 -16.88 7.87 2.26
CA PHE A 248 -15.59 8.03 2.93
C PHE A 248 -14.90 9.36 2.57
N ARG A 249 -14.95 9.76 1.29
CA ARG A 249 -14.38 11.02 0.79
C ARG A 249 -14.87 12.24 1.57
N PHE A 250 -16.16 12.26 1.89
CA PHE A 250 -16.79 13.41 2.54
C PHE A 250 -16.83 13.26 4.06
N ASP A 251 -16.90 12.04 4.56
CA ASP A 251 -17.12 11.76 5.98
C ASP A 251 -15.82 11.74 6.78
N TRP A 252 -14.91 10.83 6.44
CA TRP A 252 -13.63 10.69 7.14
C TRP A 252 -12.57 11.61 6.55
N PHE A 253 -12.52 11.66 5.21
CA PHE A 253 -11.55 12.45 4.45
C PHE A 253 -11.97 13.93 4.31
N LYS A 254 -13.12 14.31 4.86
CA LYS A 254 -13.60 15.69 5.03
C LYS A 254 -13.63 16.52 3.74
N GLY A 255 -13.79 15.86 2.59
CA GLY A 255 -13.76 16.52 1.29
C GLY A 255 -12.42 17.18 0.96
N ALA A 256 -11.32 16.74 1.59
CA ALA A 256 -9.99 17.30 1.36
C ALA A 256 -9.64 17.27 -0.13
N ASP A 257 -9.19 18.42 -0.65
CA ASP A 257 -8.77 18.55 -2.03
C ASP A 257 -7.25 18.45 -2.13
N ASN A 258 -6.79 17.29 -2.56
CA ASN A 258 -5.37 16.99 -2.83
C ASN A 258 -4.43 17.35 -1.65
N PRO A 259 -4.68 16.87 -0.42
CA PRO A 259 -3.84 17.20 0.71
C PRO A 259 -2.40 16.73 0.51
N ASN A 260 -1.46 17.54 1.00
CA ASN A 260 -0.06 17.17 1.13
C ASN A 260 0.08 16.16 2.27
N MET A 261 1.15 15.37 2.19
CA MET A 261 1.46 14.38 3.21
C MET A 261 2.96 14.17 3.35
N VAL A 262 3.34 13.53 4.45
CA VAL A 262 4.63 12.87 4.61
C VAL A 262 4.35 11.36 4.61
N TYR A 263 5.10 10.59 3.84
CA TYR A 263 4.89 9.15 3.75
C TYR A 263 6.12 8.34 4.12
N SER A 264 5.88 7.15 4.66
CA SER A 264 6.91 6.15 4.96
C SER A 264 6.41 4.75 4.59
N ARG A 265 7.33 3.87 4.16
CA ARG A 265 7.00 2.46 3.86
C ARG A 265 6.72 1.72 5.16
N VAL A 266 5.65 0.92 5.17
CA VAL A 266 5.21 0.12 6.32
C VAL A 266 4.89 -1.32 5.89
N GLN A 267 4.86 -2.24 6.87
CA GLN A 267 4.30 -3.57 6.62
C GLN A 267 2.83 -3.45 6.27
N CYS A 268 2.38 -4.18 5.25
CA CYS A 268 0.97 -4.16 4.88
C CYS A 268 0.09 -4.78 5.99
N PRO A 269 -0.92 -4.05 6.49
CA PRO A 269 -1.99 -4.63 7.29
C PRO A 269 -2.65 -5.82 6.59
N LYS A 270 -3.01 -6.85 7.37
CA LYS A 270 -3.62 -8.09 6.84
C LYS A 270 -4.95 -7.79 6.12
N GLU A 271 -5.66 -6.76 6.54
CA GLU A 271 -6.93 -6.31 5.97
C GLU A 271 -6.77 -5.81 4.52
N LEU A 272 -5.67 -5.10 4.23
CA LEU A 272 -5.36 -4.63 2.86
C LEU A 272 -4.97 -5.82 1.97
N VAL A 273 -4.06 -6.67 2.44
CA VAL A 273 -3.63 -7.88 1.72
C VAL A 273 -4.81 -8.81 1.44
N LYS A 274 -5.73 -8.99 2.39
CA LYS A 274 -6.92 -9.83 2.21
C LYS A 274 -7.82 -9.34 1.07
N ARG A 275 -7.93 -8.02 0.86
CA ARG A 275 -8.77 -7.42 -0.19
C ARG A 275 -8.13 -7.54 -1.58
N THR A 276 -6.80 -7.40 -1.68
CA THR A 276 -6.10 -7.46 -2.96
C THR A 276 -5.61 -8.85 -3.34
N GLY A 277 -5.45 -9.74 -2.36
CA GLY A 277 -4.77 -11.03 -2.56
C GLY A 277 -3.28 -10.88 -2.84
N CYS A 278 -2.71 -9.68 -2.68
CA CYS A 278 -1.31 -9.40 -3.01
C CYS A 278 -0.51 -9.03 -1.76
N SER A 279 0.58 -9.75 -1.55
CA SER A 279 1.57 -9.45 -0.52
C SER A 279 2.97 -9.56 -1.09
N ARG A 280 3.90 -8.84 -0.48
CA ARG A 280 5.31 -8.90 -0.82
C ARG A 280 6.09 -9.67 0.25
N ASN A 281 7.22 -10.25 -0.16
CA ASN A 281 8.08 -11.04 0.72
C ASN A 281 9.09 -10.18 1.51
N ASP A 282 9.29 -8.91 1.11
CA ASP A 282 10.24 -7.95 1.68
C ASP A 282 9.63 -7.07 2.78
#